data_AF-K2Q9J9-F1
#
_entry.id   AF-K2Q9J9-F1
#
_cell.length_a   1.000
_cell.length_b   1.000
_cell.length_c   1.000
_cell.angle_alpha   90.00
_cell.angle_beta   90.00
_cell.angle_gamma   90.00
#
_symmetry.space_group_name_H-M   'P 1'
#
loop_
_entity.id
_entity.type
_entity.pdbx_description
1 polymer ?
#
loop_
_entity_poly.entity_id
_entity_poly.type
_entity_poly.pdbx_seq_one_letter_code
_entity_poly.pdbx_strand_id
1 'polypeptide(L)'
;MHATPKKKVSIREPSKRIDIAFERYRIIAATNGKAFKGIAYVGTEKVLSAEGESQDAVVDAVQKMLRDRMESLRHDRSSGLPGATELFEAPIFAGQRDIERLKPVLKCHASIPDGIADLKDIAHRLRIAEAFVMNAYLSLARKICQSLDCNPEDYSVPPGLTPALVVLRPCEDAVGNFEGYALRDAFMETLEMLEKRSPTLKLARPPR
;
A
#
# COMPACT_ATOMS: atom_id res chain seq x y z
N MET A 1 69.04 -4.45 16.50
CA MET A 1 68.15 -3.35 16.05
C MET A 1 66.89 -3.97 15.45
N HIS A 2 65.75 -3.38 15.79
CA HIS A 2 64.41 -4.00 15.83
C HIS A 2 63.85 -4.49 14.50
N ALA A 3 63.35 -5.73 14.50
CA ALA A 3 62.42 -6.22 13.50
C ALA A 3 61.01 -5.69 13.80
N THR A 4 60.47 -4.88 12.89
CA THR A 4 59.09 -4.36 12.94
C THR A 4 58.11 -5.49 12.62
N PRO A 5 57.06 -5.73 13.43
CA PRO A 5 56.07 -6.75 13.11
C PRO A 5 55.20 -6.26 11.95
N LYS A 6 55.14 -7.06 10.87
CA LYS A 6 54.22 -6.86 9.76
C LYS A 6 52.78 -6.88 10.31
N LYS A 7 52.07 -5.76 10.21
CA LYS A 7 50.62 -5.68 10.45
C LYS A 7 49.93 -6.76 9.62
N LYS A 8 49.32 -7.75 10.29
CA LYS A 8 48.31 -8.62 9.67
C LYS A 8 47.21 -7.71 9.15
N VAL A 9 47.14 -7.54 7.82
CA VAL A 9 45.96 -6.99 7.16
C VAL A 9 44.86 -8.04 7.37
N SER A 10 43.96 -7.82 8.34
CA SER A 10 42.74 -8.60 8.40
C SER A 10 41.94 -8.26 7.15
N ILE A 11 41.96 -9.17 6.19
CA ILE A 11 40.98 -9.18 5.10
C ILE A 11 39.64 -9.30 5.82
N ARG A 12 38.89 -8.19 5.93
CA ARG A 12 37.50 -8.26 6.36
C ARG A 12 36.81 -9.13 5.34
N GLU A 13 36.37 -10.31 5.76
CA GLU A 13 35.49 -11.13 4.94
C GLU A 13 34.35 -10.24 4.45
N PRO A 14 33.99 -10.30 3.15
CA PRO A 14 32.87 -9.53 2.65
C PRO A 14 31.67 -9.94 3.49
N SER A 15 31.14 -9.00 4.28
CA SER A 15 29.94 -9.22 5.09
C SER A 15 28.87 -9.73 4.15
N LYS A 16 28.54 -11.02 4.23
CA LYS A 16 27.54 -11.64 3.37
C LYS A 16 26.23 -10.97 3.70
N ARG A 17 25.80 -10.04 2.85
CA ARG A 17 24.46 -9.46 2.91
C ARG A 17 23.49 -10.52 2.40
N ILE A 18 22.46 -10.81 3.18
CA ILE A 18 21.33 -11.63 2.76
C ILE A 18 20.24 -10.68 2.32
N ASP A 19 19.60 -11.05 1.21
CA ASP A 19 18.55 -10.30 0.57
C ASP A 19 17.51 -11.31 0.09
N ILE A 20 16.38 -11.38 0.80
CA ILE A 20 15.35 -12.38 0.54
C ILE A 20 13.98 -11.73 0.42
N ALA A 21 13.11 -12.36 -0.36
CA ALA A 21 11.69 -12.07 -0.37
C ALA A 21 10.98 -12.88 0.73
N PHE A 22 10.02 -12.26 1.39
CA PHE A 22 9.13 -12.90 2.36
C PHE A 22 7.74 -12.33 2.18
N GLU A 23 6.82 -13.13 1.63
CA GLU A 23 5.50 -12.66 1.18
C GLU A 23 5.64 -11.44 0.26
N ARG A 24 5.07 -10.30 0.67
CA ARG A 24 5.16 -9.01 -0.02
C ARG A 24 6.34 -8.15 0.44
N TYR A 25 7.18 -8.61 1.36
CA TYR A 25 8.28 -7.81 1.90
C TYR A 25 9.64 -8.27 1.40
N ARG A 26 10.58 -7.34 1.32
CA ARG A 26 12.00 -7.63 1.11
C ARG A 26 12.73 -7.51 2.43
N ILE A 27 13.45 -8.55 2.83
CA ILE A 27 14.28 -8.54 4.04
C ILE A 27 15.73 -8.43 3.62
N ILE A 28 16.42 -7.42 4.16
CA ILE A 28 17.85 -7.24 4.00
C ILE A 28 18.50 -7.40 5.37
N ALA A 29 19.40 -8.38 5.50
CA ALA A 29 20.17 -8.61 6.72
C ALA A 29 21.67 -8.49 6.44
N ALA A 30 22.37 -7.73 7.27
CA ALA A 30 23.81 -7.51 7.15
C ALA A 30 24.47 -7.30 8.52
N THR A 31 25.80 -7.42 8.57
CA THR A 31 26.57 -7.07 9.76
C THR A 31 26.50 -5.56 10.03
N ASN A 32 26.24 -5.18 11.28
CA ASN A 32 26.27 -3.81 11.76
C ASN A 32 27.24 -3.72 12.96
N GLY A 33 28.52 -3.51 12.69
CA GLY A 33 29.56 -3.52 13.71
C GLY A 33 29.78 -4.92 14.29
N LYS A 34 29.46 -5.10 15.57
CA LYS A 34 29.58 -6.39 16.28
C LYS A 34 28.31 -7.24 16.28
N ALA A 35 27.19 -6.70 15.80
CA ALA A 35 25.89 -7.36 15.76
C ALA A 35 25.42 -7.55 14.31
N PHE A 36 24.36 -8.32 14.11
CA PHE A 36 23.63 -8.40 12.85
C PHE A 36 22.37 -7.55 12.93
N LYS A 37 22.01 -6.91 11.81
CA LYS A 37 20.80 -6.11 11.69
C LYS A 37 20.02 -6.51 10.46
N GLY A 38 18.72 -6.69 10.66
CA GLY A 38 17.75 -7.06 9.64
C GLY A 38 16.75 -5.96 9.49
N ILE A 39 16.42 -5.63 8.25
CA ILE A 39 15.47 -4.57 7.93
C ILE A 39 14.49 -5.13 6.89
N ALA A 40 13.21 -5.03 7.20
CA ALA A 40 12.15 -5.33 6.25
C ALA A 40 11.72 -4.07 5.51
N TYR A 41 11.50 -4.21 4.21
CA TYR A 41 11.04 -3.16 3.32
C TYR A 41 9.78 -3.56 2.58
N VAL A 42 8.92 -2.57 2.35
CA VAL A 42 7.88 -2.58 1.32
C VAL A 42 8.30 -1.59 0.24
N GLY A 43 8.69 -2.09 -0.93
CA GLY A 43 9.36 -1.26 -1.95
C GLY A 43 10.63 -0.62 -1.38
N THR A 44 10.63 0.71 -1.24
CA THR A 44 11.74 1.48 -0.63
C THR A 44 11.52 1.79 0.85
N GLU A 45 10.36 1.44 1.41
CA GLU A 45 9.94 1.88 2.73
C GLU A 45 10.30 0.88 3.80
N LYS A 46 11.06 1.32 4.79
CA LYS A 46 11.38 0.49 5.96
C LYS A 46 10.11 0.31 6.80
N VAL A 47 9.70 -0.93 7.03
CA VAL A 47 8.55 -1.26 7.89
C VAL A 47 8.96 -1.73 9.27
N LEU A 48 10.02 -2.54 9.36
CA LEU A 48 10.49 -3.14 10.60
C LEU A 48 12.01 -3.30 10.59
N SER A 49 12.60 -3.45 11.78
CA SER A 49 13.97 -3.91 11.92
C SER A 49 14.17 -4.71 13.20
N ALA A 50 15.07 -5.67 13.15
CA ALA A 50 15.54 -6.42 14.30
C ALA A 50 17.07 -6.43 14.34
N GLU A 51 17.62 -6.70 15.52
CA GLU A 51 19.05 -6.94 15.73
C GLU A 51 19.22 -8.30 16.42
N GLY A 52 20.37 -8.94 16.21
CA GLY A 52 20.61 -10.28 16.74
C GLY A 52 22.04 -10.76 16.58
N GLU A 53 22.28 -11.95 17.12
CA GLU A 53 23.63 -12.53 17.27
C GLU A 53 24.15 -13.18 15.98
N SER A 54 23.25 -13.56 15.08
CA SER A 54 23.56 -14.12 13.77
C SER A 54 22.65 -13.54 12.71
N GLN A 55 23.05 -13.73 11.46
CA GLN A 55 22.27 -13.30 10.32
C GLN A 55 20.94 -14.06 10.21
N ASP A 56 20.96 -15.37 10.41
CA ASP A 56 19.77 -16.22 10.35
C ASP A 56 18.79 -15.89 11.49
N ALA A 57 19.30 -15.71 12.72
CA ALA A 57 18.48 -15.32 13.87
C ALA A 57 17.75 -13.99 13.63
N VAL A 58 18.43 -13.04 12.98
CA VAL A 58 17.85 -11.75 12.60
C VAL A 58 16.79 -11.90 11.52
N VAL A 59 17.05 -12.71 10.49
CA VAL A 59 16.07 -13.00 9.44
C VAL A 59 14.81 -13.64 10.04
N ASP A 60 14.97 -14.64 10.89
CA ASP A 60 13.86 -15.32 11.56
C ASP A 60 13.05 -14.38 12.44
N ALA A 61 13.74 -13.53 13.21
CA ALA A 61 13.10 -12.50 14.03
C ALA A 61 12.28 -11.53 13.17
N VAL A 62 12.84 -11.03 12.07
CA VAL A 62 12.13 -10.13 11.15
C VAL A 62 10.93 -10.83 10.50
N GLN A 63 11.08 -12.08 10.04
CA GLN A 63 9.97 -12.84 9.47
C GLN A 63 8.83 -13.07 10.48
N LYS A 64 9.17 -13.39 11.74
CA LYS A 64 8.19 -13.50 12.82
C LYS A 64 7.44 -12.18 13.03
N MET A 65 8.18 -11.07 13.20
CA MET A 65 7.56 -9.76 13.39
C MET A 65 6.69 -9.35 12.19
N LEU A 66 7.07 -9.73 10.97
CA LEU A 66 6.25 -9.48 9.78
C LEU A 66 4.96 -10.30 9.79
N ARG A 67 5.01 -11.58 10.20
CA ARG A 67 3.80 -12.41 10.36
C ARG A 67 2.86 -11.81 11.39
N ASP A 68 3.36 -11.50 12.59
CA ASP A 68 2.58 -10.90 13.68
C ASP A 68 1.94 -9.56 13.21
N ARG A 69 2.70 -8.75 12.47
CA ARG A 69 2.19 -7.49 11.90
C ARG A 69 1.09 -7.72 10.86
N MET A 70 1.28 -8.67 9.94
CA MET A 70 0.26 -8.98 8.92
C MET A 70 -1.01 -9.51 9.57
N GLU A 71 -0.89 -10.34 10.61
CA GLU A 71 -2.03 -10.85 11.37
C GLU A 71 -2.76 -9.72 12.11
N SER A 72 -2.03 -8.84 12.80
CA SER A 72 -2.61 -7.65 13.43
C SER A 72 -3.35 -6.78 12.42
N LEU A 73 -2.74 -6.48 11.26
CA LEU A 73 -3.39 -5.68 10.22
C LEU A 73 -4.65 -6.35 9.66
N ARG A 74 -4.64 -7.67 9.49
CA ARG A 74 -5.82 -8.43 9.06
C ARG A 74 -6.92 -8.40 10.12
N HIS A 75 -6.55 -8.49 11.40
CA HIS A 75 -7.49 -8.42 12.51
C HIS A 75 -8.14 -7.04 12.65
N ASP A 76 -7.40 -5.98 12.37
CA ASP A 76 -7.88 -4.59 12.43
C ASP A 76 -8.82 -4.21 11.25
N ARG A 77 -9.05 -5.12 10.29
CA ARG A 77 -9.97 -4.88 9.17
C ARG A 77 -11.42 -4.88 9.65
N SER A 78 -12.19 -3.90 9.19
CA SER A 78 -13.64 -3.87 9.39
C SER A 78 -14.35 -4.44 8.15
N SER A 79 -15.19 -5.46 8.33
CA SER A 79 -15.94 -6.09 7.22
C SER A 79 -15.05 -6.51 6.04
N GLY A 80 -13.86 -7.04 6.36
CA GLY A 80 -12.87 -7.45 5.36
C GLY A 80 -12.17 -6.30 4.62
N LEU A 81 -12.46 -5.04 4.94
CA LEU A 81 -11.86 -3.87 4.30
C LEU A 81 -10.50 -3.51 4.93
N PRO A 82 -9.44 -3.31 4.11
CA PRO A 82 -8.11 -2.94 4.60
C PRO A 82 -8.08 -1.51 5.15
N GLY A 83 -7.27 -1.27 6.18
CA GLY A 83 -7.02 0.07 6.73
C GLY A 83 -6.06 0.92 5.87
N ALA A 84 -5.85 2.18 6.24
CA ALA A 84 -4.99 3.12 5.50
C ALA A 84 -3.53 2.62 5.38
N THR A 85 -2.99 2.02 6.44
CA THR A 85 -1.62 1.45 6.41
C THR A 85 -1.48 0.32 5.38
N GLU A 86 -2.44 -0.59 5.33
CA GLU A 86 -2.43 -1.68 4.33
C GLU A 86 -2.64 -1.14 2.91
N LEU A 87 -3.57 -0.21 2.76
CA LEU A 87 -3.84 0.47 1.50
C LEU A 87 -2.65 1.29 1.02
N PHE A 88 -1.83 1.84 1.90
CA PHE A 88 -0.59 2.53 1.52
C PHE A 88 0.47 1.57 0.98
N GLU A 89 0.54 0.36 1.55
CA GLU A 89 1.46 -0.68 1.08
C GLU A 89 0.99 -1.32 -0.22
N ALA A 90 -0.32 -1.45 -0.45
CA ALA A 90 -0.88 -2.10 -1.64
C ALA A 90 -0.41 -1.51 -2.99
N PRO A 91 -0.36 -0.18 -3.23
CA PRO A 91 0.20 0.47 -4.42
C PRO A 91 1.60 0.02 -4.80
N ILE A 92 2.42 -0.30 -3.80
CA ILE A 92 3.80 -0.72 -3.98
C ILE A 92 3.86 -2.13 -4.62
N PHE A 93 2.80 -2.91 -4.47
CA PHE A 93 2.65 -4.27 -5.01
C PHE A 93 1.74 -4.34 -6.24
N ALA A 94 0.59 -3.65 -6.16
CA ALA A 94 -0.50 -3.68 -7.12
C ALA A 94 -0.24 -2.82 -8.37
N GLY A 95 0.84 -2.04 -8.36
CA GLY A 95 1.31 -1.28 -9.51
C GLY A 95 0.92 0.19 -9.43
N GLN A 96 1.88 1.04 -9.08
CA GLN A 96 1.78 2.51 -9.17
C GLN A 96 1.22 2.97 -10.53
N ARG A 97 1.49 2.23 -11.61
CA ARG A 97 0.94 2.48 -12.95
C ARG A 97 -0.58 2.45 -13.01
N ASP A 98 -1.25 1.59 -12.24
CA ASP A 98 -2.72 1.51 -12.23
C ASP A 98 -3.33 2.71 -11.51
N ILE A 99 -2.68 3.20 -10.45
CA ILE A 99 -3.06 4.46 -9.79
C ILE A 99 -2.82 5.64 -10.73
N GLU A 100 -1.70 5.66 -11.44
CA GLU A 100 -1.41 6.69 -12.44
C GLU A 100 -2.43 6.71 -13.59
N ARG A 101 -2.90 5.54 -14.03
CA ARG A 101 -3.99 5.41 -15.01
C ARG A 101 -5.34 5.87 -14.46
N LEU A 102 -5.60 5.63 -13.18
CA LEU A 102 -6.82 6.08 -12.50
C LEU A 102 -6.77 7.59 -12.17
N LYS A 103 -5.60 8.22 -12.22
CA LYS A 103 -5.39 9.62 -11.82
C LYS A 103 -6.36 10.63 -12.45
N PRO A 104 -6.71 10.57 -13.76
CA PRO A 104 -7.70 11.48 -14.34
C PRO A 104 -9.08 11.31 -13.69
N VAL A 105 -9.48 10.06 -13.43
CA VAL A 105 -10.72 9.70 -12.74
C VAL A 105 -10.70 10.20 -11.30
N LEU A 106 -9.62 9.95 -10.55
CA LEU A 106 -9.46 10.44 -9.16
C LEU A 106 -9.49 11.98 -9.09
N LYS A 107 -8.84 12.68 -10.03
CA LYS A 107 -8.87 14.13 -10.09
C LYS A 107 -10.26 14.68 -10.39
N CYS A 108 -10.99 14.03 -11.29
CA CYS A 108 -12.36 14.42 -11.60
C CYS A 108 -13.29 14.15 -10.42
N HIS A 109 -13.13 13.02 -9.73
CA HIS A 109 -13.90 12.69 -8.55
C HIS A 109 -13.64 13.70 -7.43
N ALA A 110 -12.37 13.98 -7.14
CA ALA A 110 -11.98 14.95 -6.11
C ALA A 110 -12.44 16.39 -6.42
N SER A 111 -12.70 16.74 -7.69
CA SER A 111 -13.20 18.08 -8.05
C SER A 111 -14.71 18.23 -7.98
N ILE A 112 -15.45 17.18 -7.59
CA ILE A 112 -16.89 17.24 -7.41
C ILE A 112 -17.22 17.85 -6.04
N PRO A 113 -18.14 18.84 -5.97
CA PRO A 113 -18.60 19.39 -4.70
C PRO A 113 -19.09 18.28 -3.77
N ASP A 114 -18.82 18.41 -2.47
CA ASP A 114 -19.16 17.43 -1.42
C ASP A 114 -18.47 16.06 -1.54
N GLY A 115 -17.68 15.82 -2.59
CA GLY A 115 -16.88 14.61 -2.77
C GLY A 115 -17.70 13.35 -3.06
N ILE A 116 -19.00 13.48 -3.33
CA ILE A 116 -19.91 12.42 -3.75
C ILE A 116 -20.14 12.57 -5.25
N ALA A 117 -19.82 11.53 -6.01
CA ALA A 117 -19.84 11.55 -7.46
C ALA A 117 -20.78 10.48 -8.04
N ASP A 118 -21.64 10.89 -8.96
CA ASP A 118 -22.22 9.97 -9.95
C ASP A 118 -21.12 9.60 -10.97
N LEU A 119 -21.02 8.31 -11.29
CA LEU A 119 -20.11 7.80 -12.32
C LEU A 119 -20.46 8.38 -13.70
N LYS A 120 -21.74 8.68 -13.96
CA LYS A 120 -22.17 9.37 -15.18
C LYS A 120 -21.58 10.76 -15.30
N ASP A 121 -21.53 11.51 -14.20
CA ASP A 121 -20.97 12.86 -14.18
C ASP A 121 -19.46 12.83 -14.42
N ILE A 122 -18.75 11.89 -13.78
CA ILE A 122 -17.32 11.67 -14.04
C ILE A 122 -17.10 11.31 -15.52
N ALA A 123 -17.89 10.37 -16.05
CA ALA A 123 -17.78 9.91 -17.43
C ALA A 123 -18.02 11.06 -18.43
N HIS A 124 -19.05 11.87 -18.19
CA HIS A 124 -19.37 13.04 -18.99
C HIS A 124 -18.23 14.06 -19.00
N ARG A 125 -17.72 14.43 -17.82
CA ARG A 125 -16.60 15.39 -17.67
C ARG A 125 -15.33 14.90 -18.37
N LEU A 126 -15.05 13.60 -18.32
CA LEU A 126 -13.89 12.98 -18.95
C LEU A 126 -14.11 12.58 -20.41
N ARG A 127 -15.33 12.71 -20.94
CA ARG A 127 -15.74 12.28 -22.29
C ARG A 127 -15.41 10.81 -22.58
N ILE A 128 -15.69 9.95 -21.61
CA ILE A 128 -15.53 8.49 -21.71
C ILE A 128 -16.86 7.80 -21.38
N ALA A 129 -16.99 6.50 -21.64
CA ALA A 129 -18.19 5.78 -21.24
C ALA A 129 -18.20 5.50 -19.73
N GLU A 130 -19.38 5.53 -19.11
CA GLU A 130 -19.60 5.26 -17.67
C GLU A 130 -18.95 3.93 -17.22
N ALA A 131 -19.10 2.89 -18.05
CA ALA A 131 -18.50 1.59 -17.80
C ALA A 131 -16.97 1.65 -17.65
N PHE A 132 -16.28 2.57 -18.33
CA PHE A 132 -14.82 2.73 -18.16
C PHE A 132 -14.45 3.30 -16.79
N VAL A 133 -15.28 4.19 -16.22
CA VAL A 133 -15.04 4.77 -14.89
C VAL A 133 -15.12 3.67 -13.84
N MET A 134 -16.21 2.92 -13.81
CA MET A 134 -16.40 1.82 -12.84
C MET A 134 -15.32 0.73 -13.02
N ASN A 135 -15.03 0.34 -14.26
CA ASN A 135 -14.00 -0.68 -14.52
C ASN A 135 -12.61 -0.23 -14.09
N ALA A 136 -12.29 1.07 -14.18
CA ALA A 136 -11.02 1.58 -13.70
C ALA A 136 -10.88 1.43 -12.17
N TYR A 137 -11.94 1.77 -11.41
CA TYR A 137 -12.00 1.54 -9.97
C TYR A 137 -11.91 0.06 -9.62
N LEU A 138 -12.72 -0.79 -10.26
CA LEU A 138 -12.72 -2.23 -10.01
C LEU A 138 -11.39 -2.89 -10.35
N SER A 139 -10.71 -2.45 -11.41
CA SER A 139 -9.41 -3.00 -11.80
C SER A 139 -8.37 -2.76 -10.71
N LEU A 140 -8.27 -1.52 -10.20
CA LEU A 140 -7.38 -1.20 -9.09
C LEU A 140 -7.79 -1.98 -7.83
N ALA A 141 -9.08 -1.95 -7.48
CA ALA A 141 -9.56 -2.53 -6.24
C ALA A 141 -9.38 -4.05 -6.19
N ARG A 142 -9.61 -4.77 -7.30
CA ARG A 142 -9.33 -6.22 -7.41
C ARG A 142 -7.85 -6.54 -7.21
N LYS A 143 -6.94 -5.73 -7.77
CA LYS A 143 -5.49 -5.90 -7.56
C LYS A 143 -5.08 -5.65 -6.11
N ILE A 144 -5.70 -4.67 -5.46
CA ILE A 144 -5.51 -4.43 -4.02
C ILE A 144 -6.01 -5.63 -3.22
N CYS A 145 -7.23 -6.13 -3.50
CA CYS A 145 -7.77 -7.31 -2.83
C CYS A 145 -6.86 -8.53 -2.98
N GLN A 146 -6.34 -8.77 -4.18
CA GLN A 146 -5.41 -9.86 -4.45
C GLN A 146 -4.08 -9.69 -3.70
N SER A 147 -3.54 -8.47 -3.66
CA SER A 147 -2.23 -8.19 -3.03
C SER A 147 -2.30 -8.22 -1.51
N LEU A 148 -3.45 -7.84 -0.95
CA LEU A 148 -3.69 -7.80 0.49
C LEU A 148 -4.35 -9.06 1.01
N ASP A 149 -4.82 -9.96 0.14
CA ASP A 149 -5.64 -11.10 0.51
C ASP A 149 -6.83 -10.61 1.37
N CYS A 150 -7.59 -9.67 0.83
CA CYS A 150 -8.78 -9.11 1.49
C CYS A 150 -10.04 -9.38 0.66
N ASN A 151 -11.13 -9.69 1.35
CA ASN A 151 -12.43 -9.95 0.78
C ASN A 151 -13.44 -9.02 1.46
N PRO A 152 -13.71 -7.83 0.88
CA PRO A 152 -14.70 -6.92 1.44
C PRO A 152 -16.07 -7.59 1.51
N GLU A 153 -16.84 -7.30 2.55
CA GLU A 153 -18.18 -7.86 2.76
C GLU A 153 -19.20 -6.72 2.86
N ASP A 154 -20.15 -6.70 1.93
CA ASP A 154 -21.32 -5.81 1.99
C ASP A 154 -22.46 -6.42 1.16
N TYR A 155 -23.54 -6.82 1.84
CA TYR A 155 -24.71 -7.45 1.22
C TYR A 155 -25.61 -6.45 0.49
N SER A 156 -25.42 -5.14 0.69
CA SER A 156 -26.15 -4.11 -0.03
C SER A 156 -25.60 -3.88 -1.45
N VAL A 157 -24.38 -4.35 -1.71
CA VAL A 157 -23.68 -4.16 -2.97
C VAL A 157 -23.66 -5.46 -3.78
N PRO A 158 -23.97 -5.42 -5.09
CA PRO A 158 -23.85 -6.60 -5.95
C PRO A 158 -22.46 -7.24 -5.85
N PRO A 159 -22.35 -8.59 -5.76
CA PRO A 159 -21.06 -9.27 -5.54
C PRO A 159 -19.94 -8.90 -6.53
N GLY A 160 -20.29 -8.57 -7.77
CA GLY A 160 -19.33 -8.14 -8.80
C GLY A 160 -18.69 -6.77 -8.54
N LEU A 161 -19.30 -5.97 -7.67
CA LEU A 161 -18.91 -4.60 -7.32
C LEU A 161 -18.28 -4.49 -5.93
N THR A 162 -18.42 -5.51 -5.08
CA THR A 162 -17.87 -5.54 -3.72
C THR A 162 -16.39 -5.17 -3.62
N PRO A 163 -15.49 -5.57 -4.56
CA PRO A 163 -14.10 -5.10 -4.51
C PRO A 163 -13.97 -3.57 -4.54
N ALA A 164 -14.84 -2.85 -5.25
CA ALA A 164 -14.79 -1.39 -5.34
C ALA A 164 -14.89 -0.72 -3.96
N LEU A 165 -15.44 -1.38 -2.94
CA LEU A 165 -15.55 -0.86 -1.58
C LEU A 165 -14.21 -0.58 -0.90
N VAL A 166 -13.13 -1.19 -1.40
CA VAL A 166 -11.77 -0.88 -0.96
C VAL A 166 -11.40 0.57 -1.28
N VAL A 167 -11.96 1.13 -2.36
CA VAL A 167 -11.64 2.45 -2.91
C VAL A 167 -12.79 3.45 -2.78
N LEU A 168 -14.03 2.98 -2.93
CA LEU A 168 -15.26 3.77 -2.97
C LEU A 168 -16.16 3.42 -1.79
N ARG A 169 -17.01 4.36 -1.38
CA ARG A 169 -18.09 4.15 -0.44
C ARG A 169 -19.41 4.58 -1.09
N PRO A 170 -20.44 3.72 -1.19
CA PRO A 170 -21.76 4.15 -1.63
C PRO A 170 -22.30 5.20 -0.65
N CYS A 171 -22.95 6.22 -1.19
CA CYS A 171 -23.56 7.29 -0.42
C CYS A 171 -25.05 7.34 -0.72
N GLU A 172 -25.83 7.58 0.33
CA GLU A 172 -27.28 7.68 0.29
C GLU A 172 -27.70 9.06 0.83
N ASP A 173 -28.81 9.58 0.29
CA ASP A 173 -29.44 10.81 0.77
C ASP A 173 -30.06 10.60 2.17
N ALA A 174 -30.62 11.67 2.75
CA ALA A 174 -31.28 11.62 4.05
C ALA A 174 -32.50 10.67 4.12
N VAL A 175 -32.98 10.17 2.98
CA VAL A 175 -34.15 9.29 2.83
C VAL A 175 -33.72 7.86 2.46
N GLY A 176 -32.43 7.60 2.29
CA GLY A 176 -31.88 6.28 1.94
C GLY A 176 -31.81 6.00 0.44
N ASN A 177 -31.97 7.00 -0.44
CA ASN A 177 -31.78 6.82 -1.87
C ASN A 177 -30.30 6.93 -2.23
N PHE A 178 -29.82 6.05 -3.10
CA PHE A 178 -28.46 6.11 -3.62
C PHE A 178 -28.20 7.41 -4.39
N GLU A 179 -27.22 8.21 -3.93
CA GLU A 179 -26.80 9.47 -4.57
C GLU A 179 -25.56 9.31 -5.44
N GLY A 180 -24.69 8.36 -5.11
CA GLY A 180 -23.42 8.17 -5.81
C GLY A 180 -22.36 7.50 -4.95
N TYR A 181 -21.11 7.71 -5.32
CA TYR A 181 -19.96 7.17 -4.59
C TYR A 181 -19.08 8.29 -4.08
N ALA A 182 -18.61 8.18 -2.84
CA ALA A 182 -17.48 8.93 -2.34
C ALA A 182 -16.20 8.08 -2.41
N LEU A 183 -15.03 8.70 -2.43
CA LEU A 183 -13.78 7.99 -2.14
C LEU A 183 -13.77 7.58 -0.66
N ARG A 184 -13.36 6.34 -0.37
CA ARG A 184 -13.28 5.83 1.00
C ARG A 184 -12.19 6.57 1.78
N ASP A 185 -12.45 6.92 3.03
CA ASP A 185 -11.53 7.71 3.87
C ASP A 185 -10.13 7.10 3.97
N ALA A 186 -10.03 5.80 4.25
CA ALA A 186 -8.75 5.09 4.31
C ALA A 186 -7.97 5.13 2.97
N PHE A 187 -8.69 5.18 1.84
CA PHE A 187 -8.09 5.34 0.52
C PHE A 187 -7.66 6.78 0.27
N MET A 188 -8.43 7.77 0.72
CA MET A 188 -8.05 9.18 0.68
C MET A 188 -6.78 9.45 1.49
N GLU A 189 -6.70 8.94 2.73
CA GLU A 189 -5.50 9.03 3.56
C GLU A 189 -4.28 8.41 2.86
N THR A 190 -4.49 7.27 2.22
CA THR A 190 -3.46 6.59 1.41
C THR A 190 -2.96 7.48 0.27
N LEU A 191 -3.88 8.11 -0.48
CA LEU A 191 -3.51 9.02 -1.57
C LEU A 191 -2.69 10.21 -1.05
N GLU A 192 -3.05 10.78 0.11
CA GLU A 192 -2.26 11.85 0.73
C GLU A 192 -0.85 11.40 1.16
N MET A 193 -0.73 10.19 1.72
CA MET A 193 0.56 9.61 2.06
C MET A 193 1.44 9.40 0.83
N LEU A 194 0.86 8.92 -0.27
CA LEU A 194 1.55 8.74 -1.55
C LEU A 194 1.96 10.08 -2.17
N GLU A 195 1.11 11.11 -2.13
CA GLU A 195 1.43 12.45 -2.64
C GLU A 195 2.61 13.09 -1.92
N LYS A 196 2.69 12.95 -0.60
CA LYS A 196 3.81 13.45 0.22
C LYS A 196 5.15 12.82 -0.18
N ARG A 197 5.11 11.60 -0.69
CA ARG A 197 6.31 10.81 -1.05
C ARG A 197 6.62 10.84 -2.55
N SER A 198 5.63 11.12 -3.39
CA SER A 198 5.76 11.17 -4.84
C SER A 198 5.03 12.41 -5.40
N PRO A 199 5.76 13.48 -5.77
CA PRO A 199 5.17 14.71 -6.31
C PRO A 199 4.36 14.49 -7.61
N THR A 200 4.61 13.39 -8.32
CA THR A 200 3.89 13.04 -9.55
C THR A 200 2.47 12.57 -9.30
N LEU A 201 2.06 12.28 -8.05
CA LEU A 201 0.70 11.81 -7.73
C LEU A 201 -0.29 12.90 -7.33
N LYS A 202 0.10 14.18 -7.25
CA LYS A 202 -0.78 15.30 -6.85
C LYS A 202 -2.15 15.27 -7.54
N LEU A 203 -3.19 15.03 -6.76
CA LEU A 203 -4.60 15.19 -7.08
C LEU A 203 -4.97 16.66 -6.90
N ALA A 204 -5.81 17.18 -7.80
CA ALA A 204 -6.34 18.52 -7.64
C ALA A 204 -7.30 18.49 -6.44
N ARG A 205 -7.01 19.25 -5.38
CA ARG A 205 -7.93 19.39 -4.26
C ARG A 205 -9.05 20.35 -4.65
N PRO A 206 -10.32 20.08 -4.31
CA PRO A 206 -11.34 21.11 -4.37
C PRO A 206 -11.00 22.18 -3.31
N PRO A 207 -11.27 23.47 -3.56
CA PRO A 207 -11.17 24.48 -2.52
C PRO A 207 -12.10 24.09 -1.37
N ARG A 208 -11.57 24.09 -0.14
CA ARG A 208 -12.35 23.95 1.09
C ARG A 208 -13.20 25.20 1.30
#